data_AF-A0A848F0J9-F1
#
_entry.id   AF-A0A848F0J9-F1
#
_cell.length_a   1.000
_cell.length_b   1.000
_cell.length_c   1.000
_cell.angle_alpha   90.00
_cell.angle_beta   90.00
_cell.angle_gamma   90.00
#
_symmetry.space_group_name_H-M   'P 1'
#
loop_
_entity.id
_entity.type
_entity.pdbx_description
1 polymer ?
#
loop_
_entity_poly.entity_id
_entity_poly.type
_entity_poly.pdbx_seq_one_letter_code
_entity_poly.pdbx_strand_id
1 'polypeptide(L)'
;YKDKNEMFPKKPIPENTVPISMIPWIDFSSFNLNIGNNSRFLLPIITIGKFYSKDDKIYLPFSLQVHHAVCDGYHVSLFMNEFQNIIDNVNEWI
;
A
#
# COMPACT_ATOMS: atom_id res chain seq x y z
N TYR A 1 22.08 -6.02 -7.34
CA TYR A 1 21.03 -6.75 -8.09
C TYR A 1 21.58 -7.87 -8.96
N LYS A 2 22.80 -7.76 -9.52
CA LYS A 2 23.39 -8.79 -10.40
C LYS A 2 23.76 -10.12 -9.70
N ASP A 3 24.02 -10.10 -8.38
CA ASP A 3 24.55 -11.27 -7.64
C ASP A 3 23.65 -11.74 -6.48
N LYS A 4 22.33 -11.47 -6.53
CA LYS A 4 21.39 -11.95 -5.50
C LYS A 4 20.46 -13.02 -6.10
N ASN A 5 20.55 -14.23 -5.54
CA ASN A 5 19.70 -15.37 -5.91
C ASN A 5 18.26 -15.27 -5.37
N GLU A 6 17.92 -14.18 -4.66
CA GLU A 6 16.60 -13.98 -4.06
C GLU A 6 16.13 -12.53 -4.28
N MET A 7 14.87 -12.40 -4.70
CA MET A 7 14.13 -11.14 -4.71
C MET A 7 13.51 -10.92 -3.33
N PHE A 8 14.35 -10.65 -2.33
CA PHE A 8 13.94 -10.43 -0.95
C PHE A 8 14.60 -9.17 -0.36
N PRO A 9 13.92 -8.43 0.55
CA PRO A 9 14.53 -7.30 1.25
C PRO A 9 15.87 -7.65 1.90
N LYS A 10 16.74 -6.65 2.04
CA LYS A 10 18.01 -6.82 2.77
C LYS A 10 17.71 -7.24 4.21
N LYS A 11 18.34 -8.32 4.67
CA LYS A 11 18.22 -8.82 6.05
C LYS A 11 19.29 -8.15 6.96
N PRO A 12 19.00 -7.94 8.25
CA PRO A 12 17.70 -8.10 8.89
C PRO A 12 16.70 -7.03 8.42
N ILE A 13 15.41 -7.37 8.40
CA ILE A 13 14.36 -6.39 8.12
C ILE A 13 14.19 -5.51 9.37
N PRO A 14 14.20 -4.17 9.25
CA PRO A 14 13.96 -3.29 10.39
C PRO A 14 12.57 -3.50 10.99
N GLU A 15 12.43 -3.31 12.31
CA GLU A 15 11.15 -3.50 13.02
C GLU A 15 10.07 -2.51 12.55
N ASN A 16 10.47 -1.26 12.32
CA ASN A 16 9.57 -0.18 11.88
C ASN A 16 9.57 -0.07 10.36
N THR A 17 8.94 -1.05 9.71
CA THR A 17 8.76 -1.05 8.24
C THR A 17 7.29 -1.07 7.86
N VAL A 18 7.00 -0.58 6.66
CA VAL A 18 5.68 -0.71 6.04
C VAL A 18 5.86 -1.36 4.68
N PRO A 19 5.30 -2.56 4.43
CA PRO A 19 5.36 -3.18 3.11
C PRO A 19 4.48 -2.41 2.12
N ILE A 20 5.12 -1.94 1.06
CA ILE A 20 4.47 -1.32 -0.10
C ILE A 20 4.81 -2.17 -1.32
N SER A 21 3.79 -2.59 -2.04
CA SER A 21 3.91 -3.36 -3.29
C SER A 21 3.24 -2.62 -4.45
N MET A 22 3.71 -2.90 -5.66
CA MET A 22 3.15 -2.34 -6.88
C MET A 22 2.99 -3.43 -7.94
N ILE A 23 1.82 -3.45 -8.58
CA ILE A 23 1.50 -4.31 -9.72
C ILE A 23 1.27 -3.38 -10.93
N PRO A 24 2.34 -2.86 -11.56
CA PRO A 24 2.25 -1.79 -12.54
C PRO A 24 1.63 -2.21 -13.88
N TRP A 25 1.32 -3.50 -14.06
CA TRP A 25 0.81 -4.06 -15.31
C TRP A 25 -0.72 -4.12 -15.38
N ILE A 26 -1.42 -4.05 -14.25
CA ILE A 26 -2.87 -4.23 -14.18
C ILE A 26 -3.52 -3.15 -13.33
N ASP A 27 -4.62 -2.58 -13.81
CA ASP A 27 -5.55 -1.83 -12.97
C ASP A 27 -6.52 -2.80 -12.29
N PHE A 28 -6.72 -2.66 -10.98
CA PHE A 28 -7.64 -3.50 -10.22
C PHE A 28 -8.73 -2.65 -9.56
N SER A 29 -9.92 -3.23 -9.42
CA SER A 29 -10.99 -2.67 -8.59
C SER A 29 -10.95 -3.18 -7.15
N SER A 30 -10.30 -4.33 -6.92
CA SER A 30 -10.13 -4.93 -5.60
C SER A 30 -8.82 -5.74 -5.55
N PHE A 31 -8.15 -5.70 -4.41
CA PHE A 31 -6.97 -6.51 -4.12
C PHE A 31 -6.95 -6.88 -2.65
N ASN A 32 -6.80 -8.16 -2.34
CA ASN A 32 -6.72 -8.68 -0.98
C ASN A 32 -5.62 -9.76 -0.89
N LEU A 33 -4.81 -9.68 0.16
CA LEU A 33 -3.85 -10.73 0.50
C LEU A 33 -4.48 -11.68 1.52
N ASN A 34 -4.57 -12.96 1.17
CA ASN A 34 -4.93 -14.02 2.10
C ASN A 34 -3.68 -14.42 2.90
N ILE A 35 -3.40 -13.65 3.95
CA ILE A 35 -2.29 -13.92 4.86
C ILE A 35 -2.75 -15.03 5.81
N GLY A 36 -1.99 -16.14 5.88
CA GLY A 36 -2.27 -17.21 6.84
C GLY A 36 -2.26 -16.69 8.28
N ASN A 37 -2.77 -17.49 9.23
CA ASN A 37 -2.95 -17.14 10.66
C ASN A 37 -1.65 -16.84 11.44
N ASN A 38 -0.79 -15.95 10.96
CA ASN A 38 0.28 -15.36 11.72
C ASN A 38 -0.30 -14.16 12.49
N SER A 39 -0.89 -14.45 13.65
CA SER A 39 -1.64 -13.52 14.50
C SER A 39 -0.86 -12.29 15.00
N ARG A 40 0.41 -12.12 14.59
CA ARG A 40 1.30 -11.06 15.03
C ARG A 40 1.68 -10.05 13.95
N PHE A 41 1.20 -10.21 12.71
CA PHE A 41 1.46 -9.21 11.67
C PHE A 41 0.45 -8.06 11.77
N LEU A 42 0.84 -6.99 12.45
CA LEU A 42 -0.03 -5.82 12.73
C LEU A 42 0.22 -4.63 11.79
N LEU A 43 1.30 -4.68 11.01
CA LEU A 43 1.70 -3.58 10.13
C LEU A 43 0.71 -3.45 8.96
N PRO A 44 0.36 -2.23 8.54
CA PRO A 44 -0.46 -2.04 7.35
C PRO A 44 0.29 -2.51 6.10
N ILE A 45 -0.45 -3.02 5.12
CA ILE A 45 0.10 -3.41 3.82
C ILE A 45 -0.58 -2.59 2.73
N ILE A 46 0.24 -1.95 1.89
CA ILE A 46 -0.22 -1.16 0.76
C ILE A 46 0.09 -1.90 -0.53
N THR A 47 -0.90 -2.04 -1.41
CA THR A 47 -0.70 -2.51 -2.78
C THR A 47 -1.28 -1.52 -3.78
N ILE A 48 -0.48 -1.15 -4.77
CA ILE A 48 -0.81 -0.15 -5.78
C ILE A 48 -0.86 -0.82 -7.16
N GLY A 49 -1.88 -0.51 -7.97
CA GLY A 49 -2.02 -1.03 -9.34
C GLY A 49 -1.51 -0.05 -10.38
N LYS A 50 -1.69 -0.41 -11.65
CA LYS A 50 -1.47 0.48 -12.80
C LYS A 50 -2.47 1.64 -12.75
N PHE A 51 -1.99 2.87 -12.84
CA PHE A 51 -2.86 4.04 -12.99
C PHE A 51 -3.56 4.05 -14.35
N TYR A 52 -4.71 4.71 -14.43
CA TYR A 52 -5.46 4.85 -15.66
C TYR A 52 -6.14 6.22 -15.74
N SER A 53 -6.44 6.67 -16.96
CA SER A 53 -7.13 7.94 -17.20
C SER A 53 -8.62 7.71 -17.45
N LYS A 54 -9.47 8.55 -16.85
CA LYS A 54 -10.91 8.56 -17.05
C LYS A 54 -11.45 9.96 -16.76
N ASP A 55 -12.33 10.49 -17.61
CA ASP A 55 -13.02 11.78 -17.42
C ASP A 55 -12.05 12.92 -17.03
N ASP A 56 -10.97 13.08 -17.81
CA ASP A 56 -9.89 14.07 -17.59
C ASP A 56 -9.16 13.97 -16.23
N LYS A 57 -9.31 12.84 -15.52
CA LYS A 57 -8.62 12.53 -14.27
C LYS A 57 -7.73 11.31 -14.42
N ILE A 58 -6.68 11.26 -13.60
CA ILE A 58 -5.83 10.07 -13.41
C ILE A 58 -6.28 9.39 -12.12
N TYR A 59 -6.61 8.11 -12.21
CA TYR A 59 -7.00 7.26 -11.10
C TYR A 59 -5.89 6.26 -10.78
N LEU A 60 -5.69 6.00 -9.49
CA LEU A 60 -4.71 5.06 -8.98
C LEU A 60 -5.42 3.94 -8.18
N PRO A 61 -5.40 2.69 -8.66
CA PRO A 61 -5.82 1.55 -7.85
C PRO A 61 -4.98 1.44 -6.59
N PHE A 62 -5.62 1.49 -5.42
CA PHE A 62 -4.96 1.51 -4.12
C PHE A 62 -5.69 0.60 -3.15
N SER A 63 -4.99 -0.36 -2.57
CA SER A 63 -5.50 -1.26 -1.53
C SER A 63 -4.70 -1.06 -0.24
N LEU A 64 -5.42 -0.82 0.85
CA LEU A 64 -4.89 -0.79 2.21
C LEU A 64 -5.45 -1.98 2.99
N GLN A 65 -4.57 -2.86 3.43
CA GLN A 65 -4.92 -3.97 4.32
C GLN A 65 -4.37 -3.68 5.73
N VAL A 66 -5.22 -3.79 6.75
CA VAL A 66 -4.87 -3.54 8.15
C VAL A 66 -5.32 -4.69 9.05
N HIS A 67 -4.71 -4.81 10.22
CA HIS A 67 -5.14 -5.75 11.23
C HIS A 67 -6.13 -5.10 12.21
N HIS A 68 -7.30 -5.71 12.41
CA HIS A 68 -8.39 -5.11 13.19
C HIS A 68 -8.07 -4.88 14.69
N ALA A 69 -7.10 -5.60 15.24
CA ALA A 69 -6.65 -5.38 16.62
C ALA A 69 -5.98 -4.02 16.86
N VAL A 70 -5.53 -3.32 15.82
CA VAL A 70 -4.85 -2.01 15.93
C VAL A 70 -5.47 -0.92 15.06
N CYS A 71 -6.33 -1.26 14.11
CA CYS A 71 -7.04 -0.31 13.25
C CYS A 71 -8.50 -0.72 13.07
N ASP A 72 -9.40 0.24 13.09
CA ASP A 72 -10.80 0.08 12.68
C ASP A 72 -11.08 0.89 11.39
N GLY A 73 -12.36 0.92 10.98
CA GLY A 73 -12.76 1.66 9.79
C GLY A 73 -12.54 3.18 9.88
N TYR A 74 -12.50 3.75 11.09
CA TYR A 74 -12.23 5.18 11.28
C TYR A 74 -10.75 5.50 11.01
N HIS A 75 -9.83 4.66 11.50
CA HIS A 75 -8.40 4.84 11.21
C HIS A 75 -8.11 4.71 9.72
N VAL A 76 -8.75 3.74 9.04
CA VAL A 76 -8.64 3.57 7.59
C VAL A 76 -9.18 4.78 6.83
N SER A 77 -10.32 5.34 7.25
CA SER A 77 -10.88 6.52 6.57
C SER A 77 -10.02 7.77 6.73
N LEU A 78 -9.47 8.00 7.93
CA LEU A 78 -8.50 9.07 8.15
C LEU A 78 -7.29 8.95 7.23
N PHE A 79 -6.69 7.76 7.14
CA PHE A 79 -5.55 7.52 6.25
C PHE A 79 -5.90 7.81 4.78
N MET A 80 -7.01 7.28 4.29
CA MET A 80 -7.38 7.42 2.87
C MET A 80 -7.67 8.87 2.49
N ASN A 81 -8.33 9.62 3.38
CA ASN A 81 -8.61 11.05 3.15
C ASN A 81 -7.33 11.87 3.17
N GLU A 82 -6.43 11.62 4.13
CA GLU A 82 -5.16 12.34 4.22
C GLU A 82 -4.24 12.00 3.04
N PHE A 83 -4.21 10.74 2.62
CA PHE A 83 -3.46 10.30 1.44
C PHE A 83 -3.92 11.04 0.19
N GLN A 84 -5.23 11.16 -0.03
CA GLN A 84 -5.78 11.94 -1.14
C GLN A 84 -5.42 13.42 -1.02
N ASN A 85 -5.54 14.02 0.18
CA ASN A 85 -5.21 15.41 0.43
C ASN A 85 -3.73 15.72 0.12
N ILE A 86 -2.80 14.84 0.51
CA ILE A 86 -1.37 14.96 0.21
C ILE A 86 -1.14 14.91 -1.30
N ILE A 87 -1.83 14.03 -2.03
CA ILE A 87 -1.70 13.94 -3.50
C ILE A 87 -2.21 15.21 -4.17
N ASP A 88 -3.37 15.71 -3.75
CA ASP A 88 -3.98 16.92 -4.32
C ASP A 88 -3.11 18.17 -4.07
N ASN A 89 -2.36 18.19 -2.96
CA ASN A 89 -1.49 19.29 -2.55
C ASN A 89 0.00 18.92 -2.56
N VAL A 90 0.41 18.00 -3.44
CA VAL A 90 1.77 17.42 -3.43
C VAL A 90 2.89 18.47 -3.53
N ASN A 91 2.62 19.61 -4.18
CA ASN A 91 3.58 20.72 -4.30
C ASN A 91 3.90 21.41 -2.98
N GLU A 92 3.06 21.26 -1.95
CA GLU A 92 3.34 21.79 -0.61
C GLU A 92 4.26 20.84 0.19
N TRP A 93 4.45 19.61 -0.30
CA TRP A 93 5.13 18.53 0.41
C TRP A 93 6.52 18.20 -0.15
N ILE A 94 6.81 18.59 -1.41
CA ILE A 94 8.08 18.38 -2.12
C ILE A 94 8.88 19.68 -2.17
#